data_AF-A0A0C3FPZ1-F1
#
_entry.id   AF-A0A0C3FPZ1-F1
#
_cell.length_a   1.000
_cell.length_b   1.000
_cell.length_c   1.000
_cell.angle_alpha   90.00
_cell.angle_beta   90.00
_cell.angle_gamma   90.00
#
_symmetry.space_group_name_H-M   'P 1'
#
loop_
_entity.id
_entity.type
_entity.pdbx_description
1 polymer ?
#
loop_
_entity_poly.entity_id
_entity_poly.type
_entity_poly.pdbx_seq_one_letter_code
_entity_poly.pdbx_strand_id
1 'polypeptide(L)' 'MPVRTFRFKVFKCLRTPQQKLAQVSVELWLKMQDDTLAMINLEQDEYDLGWWGLENGSDVYVYFDTRI' A
#
# COMPACT_ATOMS: atom_id res chain seq x y z
N MET A 1 9.94 -4.31 8.34
CA MET A 1 9.87 -3.01 7.64
C MET A 1 8.46 -2.48 7.85
N PRO A 2 8.28 -1.26 8.34
CA PRO A 2 6.96 -0.69 8.56
C PRO A 2 6.19 -0.49 7.25
N VAL A 3 4.87 -0.65 7.30
CA VAL A 3 3.97 -0.41 6.15
C VAL A 3 4.17 1.01 5.59
N ARG A 4 4.39 2.01 6.44
CA ARG A 4 4.69 3.39 6.00
C ARG A 4 5.86 3.46 5.01
N THR A 5 6.96 2.77 5.32
CA THR A 5 8.15 2.74 4.46
C THR A 5 7.86 1.98 3.17
N PHE A 6 7.08 0.90 3.25
CA PHE A 6 6.66 0.12 2.10
C PHE A 6 5.82 0.96 1.13
N ARG A 7 4.79 1.66 1.61
CA ARG A 7 4.00 2.61 0.81
C ARG A 7 4.90 3.54 0.01
N PHE A 8 5.81 4.23 0.71
CA PHE A 8 6.71 5.19 0.06
C PHE A 8 7.61 4.56 -1.02
N LYS A 9 8.04 3.31 -0.85
CA LYS A 9 8.78 2.58 -1.88
C LYS A 9 7.89 2.22 -3.08
N VAL A 10 6.70 1.69 -2.84
CA VAL A 10 5.69 1.40 -3.88
C VAL A 10 5.40 2.65 -4.71
N PHE A 11 5.17 3.79 -4.05
CA PHE A 11 5.02 5.09 -4.69
C PHE A 11 6.18 5.47 -5.60
N LYS A 12 7.42 5.37 -5.09
CA LYS A 12 8.62 5.69 -5.89
C LYS A 12 8.76 4.80 -7.12
N CYS A 13 8.41 3.52 -7.00
CA CYS A 13 8.46 2.58 -8.12
C CYS A 13 7.46 2.93 -9.22
N LEU A 14 6.29 3.45 -8.86
CA LEU A 14 5.20 3.72 -9.80
C LEU A 14 5.36 5.06 -10.54
N ARG A 15 6.47 5.78 -10.33
CA ARG A 15 6.85 7.03 -11.02
C ARG A 15 5.71 8.06 -11.07
N THR A 16 4.82 8.06 -10.08
CA THR A 16 3.72 9.03 -9.99
C THR A 16 4.32 10.43 -10.01
N PRO A 17 3.86 11.36 -10.89
CA PRO A 17 4.40 12.69 -10.97
C PRO A 17 4.39 13.34 -9.58
N GLN A 18 5.57 13.69 -9.06
CA GLN A 18 5.75 14.18 -7.69
C GLN A 18 4.85 15.37 -7.34
N GLN A 19 4.41 16.11 -8.37
CA GLN A 19 3.53 17.28 -8.26
C GLN A 19 2.08 16.96 -7.88
N LYS A 20 1.64 15.69 -7.92
CA LYS A 20 0.27 15.29 -7.52
C LYS A 20 0.21 14.57 -6.16
N LEU A 21 1.33 14.42 -5.45
CA LEU A 21 1.40 13.63 -4.20
C LEU A 21 0.50 14.14 -3.07
N ALA A 22 0.32 15.46 -2.95
CA ALA A 22 -0.62 16.04 -1.98
C ALA A 22 -2.09 15.83 -2.39
N GLN A 23 -2.32 15.37 -3.62
CA GLN A 23 -3.62 15.30 -4.27
C GLN A 23 -4.02 13.88 -4.70
N VAL A 24 -3.30 12.85 -4.27
CA VAL A 24 -3.58 11.48 -4.65
C VAL A 24 -3.71 10.65 -3.38
N SER A 25 -4.92 10.16 -3.11
CA SER A 25 -5.12 9.14 -2.07
C SER A 25 -4.60 7.82 -2.60
N VAL A 26 -3.85 7.08 -1.77
CA VAL A 26 -3.39 5.74 -2.12
C VAL A 26 -3.75 4.75 -1.05
N GLU A 27 -4.41 3.72 -1.52
CA GLU A 27 -4.86 2.59 -0.73
C GLU A 27 -4.04 1.36 -1.12
N LEU A 28 -3.65 0.61 -0.11
CA LEU A 28 -2.99 -0.67 -0.27
C LEU A 28 -3.96 -1.78 0.15
N TRP A 29 -4.03 -2.81 -0.67
CA TRP A 29 -4.90 -3.96 -0.46
C TRP A 29 -4.06 -5.22 -0.56
N LEU A 30 -4.11 -6.07 0.46
CA LEU A 30 -3.46 -7.37 0.48
C LEU A 30 -4.47 -8.43 0.05
N LYS A 31 -4.08 -9.28 -0.90
CA LYS A 31 -4.87 -10.47 -1.22
C LYS A 31 -4.57 -11.58 -0.21
N MET A 32 -5.61 -12.01 0.46
CA MET A 32 -5.58 -13.09 1.44
C MET A 32 -5.67 -14.46 0.74
N GLN A 33 -5.37 -15.52 1.48
CA GLN A 33 -5.39 -16.90 0.95
C GLN A 33 -6.79 -17.36 0.49
N ASP A 34 -7.85 -16.75 1.01
CA ASP A 34 -9.24 -17.02 0.65
C ASP A 34 -9.74 -16.13 -0.50
N ASP A 35 -8.81 -15.54 -1.27
CA ASP A 35 -9.06 -14.59 -2.36
C ASP A 35 -9.75 -13.27 -1.94
N THR A 36 -9.93 -13.03 -0.63
CA THR A 36 -10.45 -11.74 -0.15
C THR A 36 -9.37 -10.66 -0.17
N LEU A 37 -9.80 -9.39 -0.22
CA LEU A 37 -8.90 -8.24 -0.16
C LEU A 37 -9.01 -7.56 1.21
N ALA A 38 -7.88 -7.51 1.92
CA ALA A 38 -7.75 -6.80 3.18
C ALA A 38 -7.12 -5.42 2.95
N MET A 39 -7.83 -4.36 3.31
CA MET A 39 -7.31 -3.00 3.23
C MET A 39 -6.29 -2.76 4.35
N ILE A 40 -5.11 -2.27 3.99
CA ILE A 40 -4.09 -1.84 4.95
C ILE A 40 -4.40 -0.38 5.33
N ASN A 41 -4.97 -0.17 6.50
CA ASN A 41 -5.33 1.16 6.99
C ASN A 41 -4.10 2.02 7.31
N LEU A 42 -4.24 3.34 7.15
CA LEU A 42 -3.19 4.31 7.51
C LEU A 42 -2.90 4.34 9.02
N GLU A 43 -3.88 4.05 9.86
CA GLU A 43 -3.68 3.97 11.33
C GLU A 43 -2.79 2.79 11.74
N GLN A 44 -2.56 1.85 10.83
CA GLN A 44 -1.78 0.63 11.04
C GLN A 44 -0.41 0.70 10.35
N ASP A 45 0.01 1.89 9.91
CA ASP A 45 1.25 2.11 9.16
C ASP A 45 2.53 1.86 9.98
N GLU A 46 2.42 1.91 11.31
CA GLU A 46 3.51 1.62 12.25
C GLU A 46 3.81 0.12 12.34
N TYR A 47 2.84 -0.74 12.03
CA TYR A 47 3.05 -2.18 12.04
C TYR A 47 3.99 -2.60 10.91
N ASP A 48 4.79 -3.60 11.22
CA ASP A 48 5.67 -4.23 10.24
C ASP A 48 4.87 -5.06 9.21
N LEU A 49 5.40 -5.18 8.00
CA LEU A 49 4.84 -6.03 6.94
C LEU A 49 4.53 -7.46 7.40
N GLY A 50 5.37 -8.04 8.27
CA GLY A 50 5.15 -9.38 8.80
C GLY A 50 3.94 -9.49 9.73
N TRP A 51 3.56 -8.42 10.43
CA TRP A 51 2.33 -8.40 11.24
C TRP A 51 1.07 -8.53 10.36
N TRP A 52 1.14 -7.96 9.16
CA TRP A 52 0.10 -8.10 8.13
C TRP A 52 0.16 -9.42 7.36
N GLY A 53 1.12 -10.31 7.64
CA GLY A 53 1.33 -11.56 6.90
C GLY A 53 1.87 -11.35 5.49
N LEU A 54 2.53 -10.22 5.24
CA LEU A 54 3.12 -9.90 3.94
C LEU A 54 4.46 -10.62 3.78
N GLU A 55 4.49 -11.60 2.89
CA GLU A 55 5.61 -12.51 2.65
C GLU A 55 6.01 -12.52 1.18
N ASN A 56 7.07 -13.26 0.85
CA ASN A 56 7.47 -13.44 -0.55
C ASN A 56 6.39 -14.19 -1.31
N GLY A 57 5.96 -13.63 -2.45
CA GLY A 57 4.88 -14.18 -3.25
C GLY A 57 3.48 -13.67 -2.88
N SER A 58 3.35 -12.79 -1.87
CA SER A 58 2.09 -12.09 -1.60
C SER A 58 1.72 -11.15 -2.74
N ASP A 59 0.44 -11.14 -3.09
CA ASP A 59 -0.12 -10.18 -4.05
C ASP A 59 -0.60 -8.92 -3.33
N VAL A 60 -0.01 -7.77 -3.70
CA VAL A 60 -0.40 -6.45 -3.21
C VAL A 60 -1.00 -5.64 -4.34
N TYR A 61 -2.20 -5.13 -4.10
CA TYR A 61 -2.90 -4.24 -5.00
C TYR A 61 -2.78 -2.80 -4.50
N VAL A 62 -2.57 -1.89 -5.44
CA VAL A 62 -2.39 -0.46 -5.16
C VAL A 62 -3.48 0.29 -5.92
N TYR A 63 -4.30 1.02 -5.19
CA TYR A 63 -5.33 1.88 -5.77
C TYR A 63 -4.91 3.35 -5.63
N PHE A 64 -4.96 4.09 -6.75
CA PHE A 64 -4.71 5.51 -6.79
C PHE A 64 -6.02 6.24 -7.05
N ASP A 65 -6.50 7.00 -6.07
CA ASP A 65 -7.59 7.94 -6.31
C ASP A 65 -7.02 9.27 -6.77
N THR A 66 -7.26 9.61 -8.04
CA THR A 66 -6.85 10.87 -8.65
C THR A 66 -7.98 11.88 -8.76
N ARG A 67 -9.14 11.63 -8.14
CA ARG A 67 -10.28 12.55 -8.16
C ARG A 67 -10.05 13.68 -7.15
N ILE A 68 -9.35 14.72 -7.59
CA ILE A 68 -9.33 16.05 -6.96
C ILE A 68 -9.77 17.09 -7.97
#